data_AF-A0A8B5XJF9-F1
#
_entry.id   AF-A0A8B5XJF9-F1
#
_cell.length_a   1.000
_cell.length_b   1.000
_cell.length_c   1.000
_cell.angle_alpha   90.00
_cell.angle_beta   90.00
_cell.angle_gamma   90.00
#
_symmetry.space_group_name_H-M   'P 1'
#
loop_
_entity.id
_entity.type
_entity.pdbx_description
1 polymer ?
#
loop_
_entity_poly.entity_id
_entity_poly.type
_entity_poly.pdbx_seq_one_letter_code
_entity_poly.pdbx_strand_id
1 'polypeptide(L)'
;MSSARYRSAGRWTNWMIVGHVFALIFGLLGLLIAVPNPELWADSNWGATVYSWGMQYAGGLHIIFATAAMLLVGFRFLGARRTLLFFAIASVLSLGAELMGTITGFPFGEYRYTSGLGYQILGEVPFTIPLSWFYMGLASYLLAIVLVGTGPGWRRPLASVFVGSLLLTAWDLVLDPAMAHPDLGVRFWIWDQGGIYFDMPAQNFLGWVVTGFLFIGVSRLTWGSDPKLSVGLIRTSYIIYLANIFFAMVISASVGLWWPIVIAAVLAILPVTVALIAAEGWPGGAADSSLRDDDTVQRVSRGVMTIGGRIFLWRESSSLRVDGLEHIPGEGPVILVARHYHHLLDGCAIHVSLPRPMHAVVAIDWAESGRQSQLMQTACRMARWPMVVRPDSTGGKNQTDADRIRVLREAFRDSIQLLSEGRILTIFPEGYPTIDPHGSKKTSNDEFLPFDTGFLAIARAAQRRTGLDIPLIPVGFDYAESAKGQWDITMRVGAPVYLRTYSDEAALLADITSRVRTLSSGIEEPVHGDAARVTETS
;
A
#
# COMPACT_ATOMS: atom_id res chain seq x y z
N MET A 1 39.75 1.86 -9.40
CA MET A 1 39.12 3.20 -9.56
C MET A 1 37.57 3.22 -9.59
N SER A 2 36.83 2.14 -9.26
CA SER A 2 35.37 2.09 -9.51
C SER A 2 34.43 2.18 -8.27
N SER A 3 34.85 1.83 -7.04
CA SER A 3 33.90 1.78 -5.90
C SER A 3 33.58 3.15 -5.26
N ALA A 4 34.50 4.11 -5.31
CA ALA A 4 34.32 5.45 -4.73
C ALA A 4 33.37 6.33 -5.57
N ARG A 5 33.53 6.31 -6.90
CA ARG A 5 32.63 7.03 -7.83
C ARG A 5 31.20 6.48 -7.81
N TYR A 6 31.06 5.16 -7.63
CA TYR A 6 29.74 4.54 -7.52
C TYR A 6 29.02 4.90 -6.20
N ARG A 7 29.77 5.04 -5.10
CA ARG A 7 29.23 5.50 -3.81
C ARG A 7 28.90 6.99 -3.79
N SER A 8 29.69 7.82 -4.45
CA SER A 8 29.41 9.26 -4.54
C SER A 8 28.19 9.58 -5.40
N ALA A 9 28.01 8.92 -6.55
CA ALA A 9 26.84 9.12 -7.42
C ALA A 9 25.51 8.75 -6.73
N GLY A 10 25.49 7.65 -5.95
CA GLY A 10 24.33 7.28 -5.15
C GLY A 10 23.99 8.33 -4.07
N ARG A 11 25.02 8.90 -3.43
CA ARG A 11 24.86 9.98 -2.45
C ARG A 11 24.24 11.23 -3.07
N TRP A 12 24.72 11.65 -4.25
CA TRP A 12 24.15 12.80 -4.96
C TRP A 12 22.71 12.56 -5.40
N THR A 13 22.38 11.35 -5.87
CA THR A 13 21.00 10.99 -6.21
C THR A 13 20.09 11.14 -4.98
N ASN A 14 20.53 10.65 -3.80
CA ASN A 14 19.77 10.82 -2.56
C ASN A 14 19.61 12.29 -2.16
N TRP A 15 20.65 13.12 -2.29
CA TRP A 15 20.53 14.55 -2.03
C TRP A 15 19.54 15.25 -2.96
N MET A 16 19.50 14.88 -4.25
CA MET A 16 18.51 15.42 -5.19
C MET A 16 17.09 14.96 -4.82
N ILE A 17 16.90 13.72 -4.38
CA ILE A 17 15.58 13.24 -3.88
C ILE A 17 15.16 14.01 -2.62
N VAL A 18 16.07 14.18 -1.65
CA VAL A 18 15.79 14.95 -0.43
C VAL A 18 15.45 16.40 -0.77
N GLY A 19 16.22 17.03 -1.66
CA GLY A 19 15.94 18.39 -2.15
C GLY A 19 14.57 18.49 -2.84
N HIS A 20 14.21 17.50 -3.66
CA HIS A 20 12.90 17.43 -4.31
C HIS A 20 11.76 17.35 -3.30
N VAL A 21 11.83 16.39 -2.36
CA VAL A 21 10.78 16.20 -1.33
C VAL A 21 10.68 17.43 -0.43
N PHE A 22 11.83 18.00 -0.04
CA PHE A 22 11.85 19.24 0.73
C PHE A 22 11.19 20.40 -0.03
N ALA A 23 11.50 20.58 -1.31
CA ALA A 23 10.91 21.63 -2.13
C ALA A 23 9.39 21.42 -2.34
N LEU A 24 8.91 20.18 -2.46
CA LEU A 24 7.48 19.88 -2.48
C LEU A 24 6.79 20.25 -1.17
N ILE A 25 7.35 19.86 -0.02
CA ILE A 25 6.82 20.21 1.31
C ILE A 25 6.81 21.72 1.49
N PHE A 26 7.91 22.38 1.14
CA PHE A 26 8.03 23.83 1.22
C PHE A 26 7.00 24.52 0.31
N GLY A 27 6.77 24.00 -0.90
CA GLY A 27 5.73 24.47 -1.81
C GLY A 27 4.32 24.31 -1.23
N LEU A 28 4.02 23.17 -0.58
CA LEU A 28 2.73 22.95 0.10
C LEU A 28 2.52 23.93 1.25
N LEU A 29 3.54 24.14 2.09
CA LEU A 29 3.46 25.12 3.17
C LEU A 29 3.27 26.54 2.62
N GLY A 30 3.93 26.86 1.51
CA GLY A 30 3.73 28.10 0.78
C GLY A 30 2.29 28.29 0.32
N LEU A 31 1.76 27.33 -0.44
CA LEU A 31 0.42 27.41 -1.01
C LEU A 31 -0.70 27.36 0.02
N LEU A 32 -0.57 26.52 1.05
CA LEU A 32 -1.68 26.22 1.97
C LEU A 32 -1.66 27.06 3.25
N ILE A 33 -0.51 27.61 3.62
CA ILE A 33 -0.36 28.39 4.86
C ILE A 33 0.10 29.81 4.54
N ALA A 34 1.18 29.96 3.78
CA ALA A 34 1.79 31.27 3.61
C ALA A 34 0.96 32.20 2.71
N VAL A 35 0.44 31.70 1.58
CA VAL A 35 -0.38 32.48 0.64
C VAL A 35 -1.71 32.93 1.25
N PRO A 36 -2.47 32.08 1.97
CA PRO A 36 -3.73 32.51 2.58
C PRO A 36 -3.57 33.42 3.80
N ASN A 37 -2.38 33.43 4.44
CA ASN A 37 -2.11 34.17 5.68
C ASN A 37 -0.84 35.05 5.54
N PRO A 38 -0.82 36.04 4.63
CA PRO A 38 0.36 36.87 4.39
C PRO A 38 0.77 37.72 5.60
N GLU A 39 -0.18 38.05 6.47
CA GLU A 39 0.03 38.82 7.71
C GLU A 39 0.99 38.14 8.70
N LEU A 40 1.09 36.80 8.67
CA LEU A 40 2.02 36.06 9.54
C LEU A 40 3.49 36.42 9.30
N TRP A 41 3.80 36.99 8.13
CA TRP A 41 5.18 37.27 7.69
C TRP A 41 5.43 38.75 7.43
N ALA A 42 4.38 39.57 7.47
CA ALA A 42 4.42 40.98 7.07
C ALA A 42 5.32 41.84 7.98
N ASP A 43 5.38 41.52 9.27
CA ASP A 43 6.16 42.29 10.25
C ASP A 43 7.64 41.87 10.33
N SER A 44 8.05 40.86 9.55
CA SER A 44 9.42 40.34 9.53
C SER A 44 10.05 40.51 8.16
N ASN A 45 11.10 41.33 8.07
CA ASN A 45 11.90 41.49 6.84
C ASN A 45 12.43 40.14 6.32
N TRP A 46 12.79 39.23 7.24
CA TRP A 46 13.21 37.88 6.90
C TRP A 46 12.04 37.04 6.38
N GLY A 47 10.88 37.08 7.06
CA GLY A 47 9.67 36.37 6.65
C GLY A 47 9.20 36.76 5.25
N ALA A 48 9.13 38.07 4.97
CA ALA A 48 8.79 38.60 3.65
C ALA A 48 9.79 38.18 2.56
N THR A 49 11.09 38.13 2.87
CA THR A 49 12.13 37.64 1.94
C THR A 49 11.95 36.16 1.65
N VAL A 50 11.70 35.32 2.66
CA VAL A 50 11.45 33.88 2.48
C VAL A 50 10.16 33.64 1.70
N TYR A 51 9.10 34.40 1.99
CA TYR A 51 7.82 34.32 1.28
C TYR A 51 7.98 34.66 -0.21
N SER A 52 8.57 35.82 -0.52
CA SER A 52 8.81 36.24 -1.91
C SER A 52 9.71 35.27 -2.67
N TRP A 53 10.79 34.80 -2.05
CA TRP A 53 11.66 33.78 -2.64
C TRP A 53 10.90 32.47 -2.88
N GLY A 54 10.08 32.04 -1.92
CA GLY A 54 9.31 30.81 -2.05
C GLY A 54 8.30 30.87 -3.18
N MET A 55 7.56 31.98 -3.28
CA MET A 55 6.63 32.24 -4.38
C MET A 55 7.31 32.24 -5.75
N GLN A 56 8.59 32.64 -5.83
CA GLN A 56 9.31 32.71 -7.08
C GLN A 56 9.98 31.39 -7.49
N TYR A 57 10.51 30.62 -6.53
CA TYR A 57 11.42 29.51 -6.83
C TYR A 57 10.93 28.13 -6.40
N ALA A 58 9.99 28.02 -5.44
CA ALA A 58 9.62 26.71 -4.88
C ALA A 58 9.07 25.74 -5.94
N GLY A 59 8.17 26.22 -6.80
CA GLY A 59 7.59 25.45 -7.91
C GLY A 59 8.65 24.97 -8.91
N GLY A 60 9.60 25.82 -9.29
CA GLY A 60 10.65 25.41 -10.22
C GLY A 60 11.68 24.47 -9.61
N LEU A 61 12.03 24.66 -8.33
CA LEU A 61 13.11 23.91 -7.68
C LEU A 61 12.77 22.44 -7.49
N HIS A 62 11.54 22.07 -7.15
CA HIS A 62 11.19 20.67 -7.02
C HIS A 62 11.35 19.93 -8.35
N ILE A 63 10.96 20.55 -9.47
CA ILE A 63 11.11 20.00 -10.83
C ILE A 63 12.59 19.82 -11.18
N ILE A 64 13.42 20.82 -10.89
CA ILE A 64 14.87 20.77 -11.15
C ILE A 64 15.52 19.63 -10.36
N PHE A 65 15.21 19.49 -9.06
CA PHE A 65 15.75 18.43 -8.22
C PHE A 65 15.30 17.04 -8.68
N ALA A 66 14.02 16.86 -9.04
CA ALA A 66 13.52 15.58 -9.57
C ALA A 66 14.19 15.21 -10.90
N THR A 67 14.34 16.20 -11.79
CA THR A 67 15.04 16.04 -13.07
C THR A 67 16.49 15.61 -12.85
N ALA A 68 17.21 16.28 -11.95
CA ALA A 68 18.57 15.92 -11.60
C ALA A 68 18.67 14.51 -10.99
N ALA A 69 17.74 14.13 -10.10
CA ALA A 69 17.67 12.78 -9.54
C ALA A 69 17.48 11.72 -10.64
N MET A 70 16.53 11.95 -11.55
CA MET A 70 16.23 11.04 -12.65
C MET A 70 17.36 10.95 -13.70
N LEU A 71 18.06 12.05 -13.97
CA LEU A 71 19.27 12.04 -14.81
C LEU A 71 20.40 11.25 -14.15
N LEU A 72 20.69 11.50 -12.86
CA LEU A 72 21.76 10.81 -12.14
C LEU A 72 21.52 9.30 -12.06
N VAL A 73 20.29 8.89 -11.72
CA VAL A 73 19.92 7.48 -11.63
C VAL A 73 19.88 6.83 -13.03
N GLY A 74 19.42 7.57 -14.05
CA GLY A 74 19.44 7.15 -15.44
C GLY A 74 20.86 6.90 -15.95
N PHE A 75 21.78 7.86 -15.78
CA PHE A 75 23.18 7.70 -16.16
C PHE A 75 23.83 6.50 -15.50
N ARG A 76 23.46 6.23 -14.24
CA ARG A 76 23.99 5.12 -13.47
C ARG A 76 23.50 3.75 -13.94
N PHE A 77 22.23 3.61 -14.28
CA PHE A 77 21.62 2.28 -14.53
C PHE A 77 21.16 2.05 -15.97
N LEU A 78 20.77 3.10 -16.69
CA LEU A 78 20.35 3.05 -18.10
C LEU A 78 21.51 3.40 -19.06
N GLY A 79 22.51 4.12 -18.56
CA GLY A 79 23.62 4.64 -19.33
C GLY A 79 23.32 5.98 -20.00
N ALA A 80 24.38 6.69 -20.39
CA ALA A 80 24.30 8.07 -20.91
C ALA A 80 23.40 8.19 -22.16
N ARG A 81 23.61 7.32 -23.15
CA ARG A 81 22.85 7.38 -24.42
C ARG A 81 21.34 7.26 -24.20
N ARG A 82 20.88 6.24 -23.47
CA ARG A 82 19.44 6.01 -23.23
C ARG A 82 18.82 7.16 -22.44
N THR A 83 19.52 7.64 -21.43
CA THR A 83 19.06 8.73 -20.55
C THR A 83 18.97 10.05 -21.29
N LEU A 84 20.02 10.44 -22.03
CA LEU A 84 20.04 11.69 -22.80
C LEU A 84 19.04 11.69 -23.96
N LEU A 85 18.88 10.55 -24.65
CA LEU A 85 17.88 10.44 -25.71
C LEU A 85 16.47 10.56 -25.13
N PHE A 86 16.16 9.87 -24.02
CA PHE A 86 14.86 10.01 -23.37
C PHE A 86 14.62 11.46 -22.91
N PHE A 87 15.64 12.09 -22.32
CA PHE A 87 15.59 13.51 -21.93
C PHE A 87 15.29 14.44 -23.10
N ALA A 88 16.05 14.32 -24.18
CA ALA A 88 15.88 15.16 -25.37
C ALA A 88 14.51 14.92 -26.04
N ILE A 89 14.12 13.65 -26.23
CA ILE A 89 12.86 13.29 -26.90
C ILE A 89 11.66 13.74 -26.06
N ALA A 90 11.65 13.45 -24.76
CA ALA A 90 10.58 13.88 -23.85
C ALA A 90 10.46 15.40 -23.87
N SER A 91 11.57 16.13 -23.67
CA SER A 91 11.54 17.59 -23.58
C SER A 91 11.12 18.25 -24.89
N VAL A 92 11.60 17.77 -26.03
CA VAL A 92 11.29 18.37 -27.35
C VAL A 92 9.85 18.09 -27.76
N LEU A 93 9.40 16.84 -27.64
CA LEU A 93 8.04 16.47 -28.05
C LEU A 93 6.99 17.07 -27.12
N SER A 94 7.23 17.07 -25.80
CA SER A 94 6.30 17.69 -24.87
C SER A 94 6.27 19.20 -25.01
N LEU A 95 7.43 19.88 -25.14
CA LEU A 95 7.45 21.32 -25.41
C LEU A 95 6.70 21.68 -26.70
N GLY A 96 6.88 20.88 -27.76
CA GLY A 96 6.13 21.06 -29.00
C GLY A 96 4.62 20.90 -28.82
N ALA A 97 4.18 19.89 -28.06
CA ALA A 97 2.77 19.65 -27.75
C ALA A 97 2.18 20.77 -26.88
N GLU A 98 2.92 21.24 -25.88
CA GLU A 98 2.54 22.33 -24.97
C GLU A 98 2.41 23.65 -25.73
N LEU A 99 3.40 24.02 -26.56
CA LEU A 99 3.33 25.21 -27.40
C LEU A 99 2.16 25.15 -28.39
N MET A 100 1.92 23.97 -28.98
CA MET A 100 0.75 23.78 -29.83
C MET A 100 -0.55 23.92 -29.03
N GLY A 101 -0.58 23.38 -27.81
CA GLY A 101 -1.71 23.44 -26.88
C GLY A 101 -2.08 24.86 -26.50
N THR A 102 -1.12 25.67 -26.03
CA THR A 102 -1.40 27.06 -25.61
C THR A 102 -1.76 27.97 -26.78
N ILE A 103 -1.22 27.71 -27.98
CA ILE A 103 -1.47 28.54 -29.17
C ILE A 103 -2.78 28.17 -29.88
N THR A 104 -3.11 26.88 -29.96
CA THR A 104 -4.20 26.37 -30.82
C THR A 104 -5.33 25.67 -30.06
N GLY A 105 -5.15 25.41 -28.77
CA GLY A 105 -6.04 24.58 -27.97
C GLY A 105 -5.85 23.06 -28.18
N PHE A 106 -5.06 22.60 -29.17
CA PHE A 106 -4.79 21.18 -29.38
C PHE A 106 -3.35 20.82 -28.95
N PRO A 107 -3.12 19.75 -28.15
CA PRO A 107 -4.03 18.63 -27.89
C PRO A 107 -4.76 18.68 -26.54
N PHE A 108 -4.59 19.71 -25.71
CA PHE A 108 -5.04 19.70 -24.31
C PHE A 108 -6.39 20.41 -24.04
N GLY A 109 -6.79 21.31 -24.92
CA GLY A 109 -7.86 22.30 -24.71
C GLY A 109 -7.27 23.71 -24.70
N GLU A 110 -8.12 24.74 -24.68
CA GLU A 110 -7.70 26.14 -24.53
C GLU A 110 -7.35 26.46 -23.07
N TYR A 111 -6.09 26.79 -22.82
CA TYR A 111 -5.55 27.20 -21.52
C TYR A 111 -4.34 28.12 -21.68
N ARG A 112 -4.01 28.85 -20.61
CA ARG A 112 -2.78 29.64 -20.52
C ARG A 112 -2.07 29.44 -19.20
N TYR A 113 -0.75 29.39 -19.23
CA TYR A 113 0.08 29.35 -18.03
C TYR A 113 0.19 30.71 -17.34
N THR A 114 0.33 30.69 -16.03
CA THR A 114 0.70 31.86 -15.23
C THR A 114 2.20 31.87 -14.93
N SER A 115 2.68 32.89 -14.20
CA SER A 115 4.11 33.09 -13.91
C SER A 115 4.66 32.21 -12.78
N GLY A 116 3.85 31.32 -12.18
CA GLY A 116 4.22 30.55 -10.98
C GLY A 116 5.28 29.46 -11.17
N LEU A 117 5.65 29.11 -12.41
CA LEU A 117 6.56 27.99 -12.72
C LEU A 117 7.89 28.41 -13.36
N GLY A 118 8.21 29.71 -13.30
CA GLY A 118 9.43 30.29 -13.87
C GLY A 118 9.20 30.99 -15.20
N TYR A 119 10.28 31.31 -15.91
CA TYR A 119 10.19 32.02 -17.19
C TYR A 119 9.55 31.15 -18.28
N GLN A 120 8.81 31.77 -19.18
CA GLN A 120 8.11 31.10 -20.28
C GLN A 120 8.93 31.12 -21.56
N ILE A 121 9.05 29.96 -22.20
CA ILE A 121 9.60 29.78 -23.53
C ILE A 121 8.59 30.36 -24.53
N LEU A 122 9.05 31.27 -25.39
CA LEU A 122 8.22 32.02 -26.34
C LEU A 122 7.07 32.82 -25.69
N GLY A 123 7.12 33.06 -24.38
CA GLY A 123 6.04 33.72 -23.64
C GLY A 123 4.82 32.82 -23.36
N GLU A 124 4.92 31.52 -23.66
CA GLU A 124 3.79 30.59 -23.64
C GLU A 124 3.94 29.52 -22.55
N VAL A 125 5.05 28.76 -22.59
CA VAL A 125 5.19 27.53 -21.79
C VAL A 125 6.36 27.67 -20.81
N PRO A 126 6.16 27.48 -19.49
CA PRO A 126 7.26 27.55 -18.51
C PRO A 126 8.36 26.53 -18.83
N PHE A 127 9.64 26.94 -18.72
CA PHE A 127 10.78 26.09 -19.07
C PHE A 127 10.88 24.80 -18.23
N THR A 128 10.23 24.77 -17.07
CA THR A 128 10.17 23.64 -16.16
C THR A 128 9.18 22.57 -16.61
N ILE A 129 8.18 22.90 -17.45
CA ILE A 129 7.19 21.94 -17.92
C ILE A 129 7.83 20.81 -18.73
N PRO A 130 8.68 21.04 -19.75
CA PRO A 130 9.35 19.94 -20.45
C PRO A 130 10.21 19.04 -19.54
N LEU A 131 10.75 19.61 -18.46
CA LEU A 131 11.50 18.84 -17.47
C LEU A 131 10.59 17.92 -16.64
N SER A 132 9.37 18.38 -16.31
CA SER A 132 8.39 17.55 -15.60
C SER A 132 7.91 16.38 -16.45
N TRP A 133 7.61 16.62 -17.73
CA TRP A 133 7.35 15.58 -18.72
C TRP A 133 8.48 14.54 -18.78
N PHE A 134 9.73 14.98 -18.75
CA PHE A 134 10.87 14.06 -18.71
C PHE A 134 10.90 13.21 -17.43
N TYR A 135 10.97 13.83 -16.24
CA TYR A 135 11.25 13.07 -15.02
C TYR A 135 10.07 12.18 -14.62
N MET A 136 8.83 12.67 -14.76
CA MET A 136 7.63 11.88 -14.51
C MET A 136 7.40 10.87 -15.62
N GLY A 137 7.65 11.21 -16.88
CA GLY A 137 7.54 10.28 -18.00
C GLY A 137 8.49 9.10 -17.87
N LEU A 138 9.75 9.36 -17.51
CA LEU A 138 10.74 8.31 -17.29
C LEU A 138 10.39 7.44 -16.09
N ALA A 139 9.97 8.05 -14.97
CA ALA A 139 9.54 7.31 -13.78
C ALA A 139 8.32 6.41 -14.11
N SER A 140 7.30 6.98 -14.74
CA SER A 140 6.08 6.26 -15.15
C SER A 140 6.40 5.12 -16.12
N TYR A 141 7.28 5.33 -17.09
CA TYR A 141 7.70 4.30 -18.02
C TYR A 141 8.42 3.14 -17.31
N LEU A 142 9.35 3.44 -16.41
CA LEU A 142 10.09 2.41 -15.67
C LEU A 142 9.19 1.59 -14.75
N LEU A 143 8.22 2.24 -14.08
CA LEU A 143 7.21 1.58 -13.27
C LEU A 143 6.27 0.74 -14.13
N ALA A 144 5.91 1.21 -15.33
CA ALA A 144 5.09 0.46 -16.28
C ALA A 144 5.77 -0.82 -16.79
N ILE A 145 7.11 -0.85 -16.92
CA ILE A 145 7.84 -2.09 -17.27
C ILE A 145 7.67 -3.13 -16.15
N VAL A 146 7.67 -2.70 -14.88
CA VAL A 146 7.44 -3.60 -13.74
C VAL A 146 6.00 -4.12 -13.74
N LEU A 147 5.02 -3.22 -13.89
CA LEU A 147 3.59 -3.52 -13.94
C LEU A 147 3.21 -4.51 -15.03
N VAL A 148 3.77 -4.34 -16.23
CA VAL A 148 3.49 -5.23 -17.36
C VAL A 148 4.18 -6.59 -17.18
N GLY A 149 5.26 -6.68 -16.40
CA GLY A 149 5.94 -7.94 -16.10
C GLY A 149 6.62 -8.57 -17.32
N THR A 150 6.69 -9.91 -17.36
CA THR A 150 7.21 -10.70 -18.50
C THR A 150 6.12 -10.97 -19.52
N GLY A 151 6.47 -10.85 -20.80
CA GLY A 151 5.56 -11.20 -21.89
C GLY A 151 6.33 -11.47 -23.20
N PRO A 152 5.74 -12.24 -24.13
CA PRO A 152 6.40 -12.60 -25.38
C PRO A 152 6.42 -11.44 -26.38
N GLY A 153 7.57 -11.26 -27.04
CA GLY A 153 7.72 -10.46 -28.26
C GLY A 153 7.46 -8.95 -28.12
N TRP A 154 7.02 -8.34 -29.22
CA TRP A 154 6.84 -6.88 -29.36
C TRP A 154 5.66 -6.30 -28.55
N ARG A 155 4.71 -7.15 -28.12
CA ARG A 155 3.51 -6.72 -27.37
C ARG A 155 3.84 -6.13 -26.01
N ARG A 156 4.88 -6.66 -25.35
CA ARG A 156 5.31 -6.20 -24.02
C ARG A 156 5.82 -4.76 -24.04
N PRO A 157 6.82 -4.39 -24.86
CA PRO A 157 7.27 -3.00 -24.95
C PRO A 157 6.14 -2.02 -25.28
N LEU A 158 5.23 -2.39 -26.20
CA LEU A 158 4.07 -1.56 -26.53
C LEU A 158 3.13 -1.39 -25.34
N ALA A 159 2.83 -2.47 -24.61
CA ALA A 159 2.04 -2.40 -23.39
C ALA A 159 2.71 -1.53 -22.31
N SER A 160 4.03 -1.61 -22.14
CA SER A 160 4.75 -0.74 -21.18
C SER A 160 4.74 0.73 -21.59
N VAL A 161 4.78 1.05 -22.88
CA VAL A 161 4.61 2.41 -23.38
C VAL A 161 3.20 2.92 -23.05
N PHE A 162 2.18 2.12 -23.37
CA PHE A 162 0.78 2.47 -23.12
C PHE A 162 0.49 2.63 -21.62
N VAL A 163 0.85 1.65 -20.79
CA VAL A 163 0.69 1.74 -19.33
C VAL A 163 1.51 2.89 -18.76
N GLY A 164 2.72 3.17 -19.28
CA GLY A 164 3.53 4.31 -18.87
C GLY A 164 2.84 5.65 -19.16
N SER A 165 2.20 5.79 -20.32
CA SER A 165 1.41 6.98 -20.66
C SER A 165 0.16 7.13 -19.78
N LEU A 166 -0.48 6.02 -19.38
CA LEU A 166 -1.62 6.06 -18.45
C LEU A 166 -1.20 6.45 -17.03
N LEU A 167 -0.07 5.94 -16.51
CA LEU A 167 0.46 6.34 -15.21
C LEU A 167 0.83 7.84 -15.20
N LEU A 168 1.43 8.32 -16.28
CA LEU A 168 1.73 9.74 -16.43
C LEU A 168 0.44 10.58 -16.42
N THR A 169 -0.60 10.15 -17.13
CA THR A 169 -1.90 10.83 -17.15
C THR A 169 -2.63 10.72 -15.80
N ALA A 170 -2.41 9.66 -15.03
CA ALA A 170 -2.98 9.52 -13.69
C ALA A 170 -2.44 10.57 -12.71
N TRP A 171 -1.24 11.11 -12.96
CA TRP A 171 -0.71 12.24 -12.21
C TRP A 171 -1.42 13.56 -12.58
N ASP A 172 -1.60 13.83 -13.87
CA ASP A 172 -2.40 14.97 -14.38
C ASP A 172 -3.83 14.96 -13.81
N LEU A 173 -4.49 13.80 -13.83
CA LEU A 173 -5.85 13.60 -13.32
C LEU A 173 -6.07 14.09 -11.87
N VAL A 174 -5.01 14.10 -11.04
CA VAL A 174 -5.08 14.60 -9.66
C VAL A 174 -4.44 15.97 -9.48
N LEU A 175 -3.45 16.33 -10.29
CA LEU A 175 -2.78 17.61 -10.17
C LEU A 175 -3.58 18.74 -10.81
N ASP A 176 -4.06 18.53 -12.03
CA ASP A 176 -4.55 19.60 -12.89
C ASP A 176 -5.80 20.32 -12.40
N PRO A 177 -6.85 19.61 -11.98
CA PRO A 177 -8.03 20.23 -11.39
C PRO A 177 -7.69 21.14 -10.21
N ALA A 178 -6.71 20.75 -9.39
CA ALA A 178 -6.34 21.47 -8.19
C ALA A 178 -5.50 22.71 -8.50
N MET A 179 -4.55 22.61 -9.44
CA MET A 179 -3.64 23.70 -9.84
C MET A 179 -4.33 24.82 -10.64
N ALA A 180 -5.45 24.51 -11.29
CA ALA A 180 -6.33 25.48 -11.95
C ALA A 180 -7.43 26.03 -11.03
N HIS A 181 -7.62 25.46 -9.84
CA HIS A 181 -8.76 25.77 -8.97
C HIS A 181 -8.70 27.20 -8.42
N PRO A 182 -9.81 27.97 -8.45
CA PRO A 182 -9.85 29.33 -7.89
C PRO A 182 -9.50 29.40 -6.40
N ASP A 183 -9.94 28.42 -5.60
CA ASP A 183 -9.78 28.42 -4.14
C ASP A 183 -8.35 28.08 -3.66
N LEU A 184 -7.43 27.71 -4.56
CA LEU A 184 -6.03 27.47 -4.19
C LEU A 184 -5.28 28.78 -3.84
N GLY A 185 -5.85 29.94 -4.14
CA GLY A 185 -5.23 31.26 -3.92
C GLY A 185 -4.18 31.63 -4.98
N VAL A 186 -3.51 30.65 -5.58
CA VAL A 186 -2.60 30.83 -6.72
C VAL A 186 -2.94 29.79 -7.78
N ARG A 187 -3.30 30.27 -8.98
CA ARG A 187 -3.54 29.42 -10.15
C ARG A 187 -2.28 29.34 -11.00
N PHE A 188 -1.88 28.14 -11.38
CA PHE A 188 -0.70 27.90 -12.20
C PHE A 188 -1.01 27.91 -13.70
N TRP A 189 -2.24 27.61 -14.05
CA TRP A 189 -2.83 27.82 -15.36
C TRP A 189 -4.31 28.13 -15.22
N ILE A 190 -4.89 28.67 -16.29
CA ILE A 190 -6.30 29.03 -16.36
C ILE A 190 -6.86 28.39 -17.62
N TRP A 191 -7.94 27.62 -17.47
CA TRP A 191 -8.72 27.09 -18.57
C TRP A 191 -9.58 28.19 -19.18
N ASP A 192 -9.48 28.38 -20.50
CA ASP A 192 -10.29 29.32 -21.27
C ASP A 192 -11.57 28.67 -21.85
N GLN A 193 -11.70 27.36 -21.65
CA GLN A 193 -12.87 26.57 -21.97
C GLN A 193 -13.28 25.71 -20.78
N GLY A 194 -14.58 25.49 -20.61
CA GLY A 194 -15.10 24.57 -19.60
C GLY A 194 -14.98 23.12 -20.02
N GLY A 195 -15.06 22.21 -19.05
CA GLY A 195 -14.93 20.78 -19.30
C GLY A 195 -15.57 19.89 -18.25
N ILE A 196 -15.72 18.61 -18.59
CA ILE A 196 -16.52 17.65 -17.81
C ILE A 196 -15.85 17.17 -16.52
N TYR A 197 -14.55 17.41 -16.36
CA TYR A 197 -13.79 16.95 -15.21
C TYR A 197 -13.28 18.14 -14.41
N PHE A 198 -14.09 18.65 -13.48
CA PHE A 198 -13.74 19.82 -12.65
C PHE A 198 -13.29 21.02 -13.50
N ASP A 199 -14.12 21.38 -14.49
CA ASP A 199 -13.86 22.40 -15.52
C ASP A 199 -12.71 22.10 -16.48
N MET A 200 -12.04 20.95 -16.34
CA MET A 200 -11.02 20.50 -17.27
C MET A 200 -11.62 19.77 -18.49
N PRO A 201 -11.20 20.12 -19.71
CA PRO A 201 -11.67 19.47 -20.94
C PRO A 201 -11.32 17.99 -21.01
N ALA A 202 -12.24 17.16 -21.51
CA ALA A 202 -11.95 15.73 -21.76
C ALA A 202 -10.81 15.52 -22.76
N GLN A 203 -10.61 16.50 -23.65
CA GLN A 203 -9.51 16.56 -24.59
C GLN A 203 -8.14 16.52 -23.89
N ASN A 204 -8.02 17.11 -22.69
CA ASN A 204 -6.76 17.11 -21.93
C ASN A 204 -6.26 15.69 -21.69
N PHE A 205 -7.12 14.78 -21.25
CA PHE A 205 -6.75 13.38 -21.00
C PHE A 205 -6.20 12.70 -22.24
N LEU A 206 -6.85 12.91 -23.38
CA LEU A 206 -6.39 12.34 -24.64
C LEU A 206 -5.05 12.95 -25.05
N GLY A 207 -4.89 14.27 -24.88
CA GLY A 207 -3.64 14.97 -25.12
C GLY A 207 -2.49 14.42 -24.28
N TRP A 208 -2.72 14.17 -22.98
CA TRP A 208 -1.73 13.59 -22.08
C TRP A 208 -1.36 12.16 -22.45
N VAL A 209 -2.35 11.30 -22.71
CA VAL A 209 -2.10 9.92 -23.13
C VAL A 209 -1.35 9.88 -24.46
N VAL A 210 -1.75 10.67 -25.46
CA VAL A 210 -1.12 10.70 -26.79
C VAL A 210 0.30 11.26 -26.70
N THR A 211 0.49 12.41 -26.04
CA THR A 211 1.81 13.02 -25.88
C THR A 211 2.75 12.08 -25.13
N GLY A 212 2.28 11.52 -24.00
CA GLY A 212 2.96 10.48 -23.23
C GLY A 212 3.37 9.28 -24.08
N PHE A 213 2.40 8.70 -24.80
CA PHE A 213 2.62 7.54 -25.66
C PHE A 213 3.66 7.82 -26.74
N LEU A 214 3.60 9.00 -27.37
CA LEU A 214 4.55 9.40 -28.42
C LEU A 214 5.97 9.52 -27.88
N PHE A 215 6.23 10.33 -26.85
CA PHE A 215 7.61 10.52 -26.41
C PHE A 215 8.20 9.29 -25.72
N ILE A 216 7.39 8.54 -24.95
CA ILE A 216 7.83 7.28 -24.34
C ILE A 216 8.08 6.24 -25.43
N GLY A 217 7.18 6.15 -26.42
CA GLY A 217 7.28 5.23 -27.55
C GLY A 217 8.51 5.49 -28.41
N VAL A 218 8.71 6.73 -28.88
CA VAL A 218 9.88 7.12 -29.66
C VAL A 218 11.16 6.89 -28.86
N SER A 219 11.19 7.26 -27.57
CA SER A 219 12.34 6.98 -26.71
C SER A 219 12.63 5.47 -26.63
N ARG A 220 11.60 4.64 -26.45
CA ARG A 220 11.76 3.17 -26.37
C ARG A 220 12.23 2.57 -27.69
N LEU A 221 11.82 3.10 -28.83
CA LEU A 221 12.35 2.68 -30.14
C LEU A 221 13.86 2.91 -30.23
N THR A 222 14.37 4.02 -29.68
CA THR A 222 15.82 4.29 -29.68
C THR A 222 16.65 3.41 -28.73
N TRP A 223 16.01 2.75 -27.75
CA TRP A 223 16.73 1.94 -26.75
C TRP A 223 17.09 0.53 -27.24
N GLY A 224 16.41 0.02 -28.27
CA GLY A 224 16.66 -1.27 -28.92
C GLY A 224 16.28 -2.50 -28.08
N SER A 225 16.61 -2.51 -26.78
CA SER A 225 16.30 -3.58 -25.83
C SER A 225 15.66 -3.01 -24.57
N ASP A 226 14.96 -3.86 -23.81
CA ASP A 226 14.49 -3.48 -22.49
C ASP A 226 15.68 -3.11 -21.58
N PRO A 227 15.51 -2.12 -20.69
CA PRO A 227 16.52 -1.79 -19.69
C PRO A 227 16.63 -2.91 -18.66
N LYS A 228 17.84 -3.11 -18.13
CA LYS A 228 18.02 -3.94 -16.93
C LYS A 228 17.53 -3.13 -15.74
N LEU A 229 16.41 -3.55 -15.16
CA LEU A 229 15.84 -2.89 -14.00
C LEU A 229 16.68 -3.19 -12.77
N SER A 230 17.16 -2.16 -12.08
CA SER A 230 17.86 -2.28 -10.81
C SER A 230 16.97 -1.78 -9.68
N VAL A 231 17.16 -2.30 -8.46
CA VAL A 231 16.43 -1.87 -7.27
C VAL A 231 16.57 -0.35 -7.06
N GLY A 232 17.79 0.19 -7.22
CA GLY A 232 18.03 1.64 -7.08
C GLY A 232 17.26 2.47 -8.11
N LEU A 233 17.22 2.03 -9.37
CA LEU A 233 16.50 2.72 -10.44
C LEU A 233 14.99 2.76 -10.17
N ILE A 234 14.42 1.60 -9.82
CA ILE A 234 13.00 1.46 -9.57
C ILE A 234 12.60 2.19 -8.28
N ARG A 235 13.39 2.07 -7.21
CA ARG A 235 13.15 2.79 -5.95
C ARG A 235 13.15 4.31 -6.15
N THR A 236 14.13 4.86 -6.87
CA THR A 236 14.15 6.30 -7.16
C THR A 236 12.94 6.71 -7.99
N SER A 237 12.61 5.95 -9.04
CA SER A 237 11.44 6.21 -9.88
C SER A 237 10.14 6.22 -9.07
N TYR A 238 9.98 5.24 -8.18
CA TYR A 238 8.81 5.11 -7.32
C TYR A 238 8.71 6.24 -6.29
N ILE A 239 9.82 6.62 -5.64
CA ILE A 239 9.84 7.75 -4.70
C ILE A 239 9.45 9.05 -5.39
N ILE A 240 10.04 9.34 -6.56
CA ILE A 240 9.71 10.54 -7.33
C ILE A 240 8.23 10.52 -7.73
N TYR A 241 7.76 9.41 -8.29
CA TYR A 241 6.37 9.26 -8.71
C TYR A 241 5.38 9.47 -7.55
N LEU A 242 5.58 8.76 -6.43
CA LEU A 242 4.73 8.89 -5.25
C LEU A 242 4.79 10.30 -4.65
N ALA A 243 5.96 10.92 -4.53
CA ALA A 243 6.07 12.24 -3.94
C ALA A 243 5.24 13.28 -4.71
N ASN A 244 5.23 13.21 -6.05
CA ASN A 244 4.44 14.10 -6.89
C ASN A 244 2.93 13.79 -6.84
N ILE A 245 2.54 12.50 -6.77
CA ILE A 245 1.14 12.11 -6.58
C ILE A 245 0.62 12.57 -5.21
N PHE A 246 1.38 12.34 -4.13
CA PHE A 246 0.99 12.78 -2.79
C PHE A 246 0.90 14.30 -2.70
N PHE A 247 1.85 15.03 -3.30
CA PHE A 247 1.75 16.48 -3.42
C PHE A 247 0.44 16.91 -4.09
N ALA A 248 0.11 16.32 -5.24
CA ALA A 248 -1.13 16.60 -5.96
C ALA A 248 -2.39 16.24 -5.16
N MET A 249 -2.37 15.13 -4.42
CA MET A 249 -3.48 14.71 -3.54
C MET A 249 -3.70 15.71 -2.40
N VAL A 250 -2.63 16.25 -1.81
CA VAL A 250 -2.73 17.23 -0.72
C VAL A 250 -3.31 18.55 -1.23
N ILE A 251 -2.88 19.03 -2.39
CA ILE A 251 -3.46 20.22 -3.03
C ILE A 251 -4.92 19.97 -3.42
N SER A 252 -5.23 18.81 -4.01
CA SER A 252 -6.63 18.44 -4.30
C SER A 252 -7.50 18.46 -3.04
N ALA A 253 -7.01 17.94 -1.93
CA ALA A 253 -7.75 17.90 -0.67
C ALA A 253 -8.00 19.32 -0.12
N SER A 254 -7.04 20.23 -0.27
CA SER A 254 -7.18 21.60 0.25
C SER A 254 -8.26 22.41 -0.47
N VAL A 255 -8.59 22.04 -1.71
CA VAL A 255 -9.68 22.64 -2.50
C VAL A 255 -10.93 21.76 -2.59
N GLY A 256 -11.04 20.72 -1.74
CA GLY A 256 -12.23 19.87 -1.65
C GLY A 256 -12.41 18.83 -2.77
N LEU A 257 -11.39 18.61 -3.60
CA LEU A 257 -11.43 17.67 -4.72
C LEU A 257 -11.08 16.25 -4.28
N TRP A 258 -12.02 15.56 -3.63
CA TRP A 258 -11.80 14.21 -3.09
C TRP A 258 -11.81 13.10 -4.15
N TRP A 259 -12.56 13.24 -5.24
CA TRP A 259 -12.63 12.21 -6.29
C TRP A 259 -11.30 12.03 -7.04
N PRO A 260 -10.58 13.09 -7.47
CA PRO A 260 -9.24 12.94 -8.04
C PRO A 260 -8.26 12.18 -7.14
N ILE A 261 -8.38 12.35 -5.81
CA ILE A 261 -7.55 11.63 -4.82
C ILE A 261 -7.84 10.14 -4.85
N VAL A 262 -9.13 9.75 -4.86
CA VAL A 262 -9.54 8.33 -4.94
C VAL A 262 -9.07 7.72 -6.27
N ILE A 263 -9.24 8.45 -7.38
CA ILE A 263 -8.79 8.03 -8.71
C ILE A 263 -7.28 7.80 -8.72
N ALA A 264 -6.48 8.73 -8.18
CA ALA A 264 -5.03 8.57 -8.09
C ALA A 264 -4.61 7.39 -7.19
N ALA A 265 -5.30 7.20 -6.06
CA ALA A 265 -5.03 6.07 -5.18
C ALA A 265 -5.26 4.73 -5.90
N VAL A 266 -6.34 4.61 -6.68
CA VAL A 266 -6.74 3.37 -7.36
C VAL A 266 -5.99 3.13 -8.67
N LEU A 267 -5.79 4.17 -9.49
CA LEU A 267 -5.21 4.04 -10.83
C LEU A 267 -3.70 4.28 -10.88
N ALA A 268 -3.16 5.06 -9.93
CA ALA A 268 -1.75 5.48 -9.93
C ALA A 268 -0.94 4.75 -8.85
N ILE A 269 -1.40 4.78 -7.59
CA ILE A 269 -0.64 4.25 -6.45
C ILE A 269 -0.80 2.74 -6.33
N LEU A 270 -2.02 2.26 -6.13
CA LEU A 270 -2.31 0.85 -5.85
C LEU A 270 -1.66 -0.12 -6.84
N PRO A 271 -1.82 0.01 -8.18
CA PRO A 271 -1.27 -0.95 -9.12
C PRO A 271 0.25 -0.95 -9.10
N VAL A 272 0.89 0.22 -9.03
CA VAL A 272 2.35 0.35 -8.96
C VAL A 272 2.88 -0.29 -7.67
N THR A 273 2.29 0.03 -6.53
CA THR A 273 2.67 -0.53 -5.22
C THR A 273 2.53 -2.05 -5.23
N VAL A 274 1.40 -2.57 -5.69
CA VAL A 274 1.14 -4.01 -5.79
C VAL A 274 2.15 -4.68 -6.72
N ALA A 275 2.43 -4.09 -7.89
CA ALA A 275 3.37 -4.64 -8.85
C ALA A 275 4.82 -4.64 -8.34
N LEU A 276 5.25 -3.59 -7.65
CA LEU A 276 6.59 -3.53 -7.05
C LEU A 276 6.78 -4.62 -6.00
N ILE A 277 5.76 -4.82 -5.16
CA ILE A 277 5.83 -5.81 -4.10
C ILE A 277 5.68 -7.24 -4.66
N ALA A 278 4.93 -7.41 -5.76
CA ALA A 278 4.87 -8.69 -6.48
C ALA A 278 6.17 -9.01 -7.25
N ALA A 279 6.84 -8.00 -7.81
CA ALA A 279 8.09 -8.15 -8.56
C ALA A 279 9.29 -8.52 -7.67
N GLU A 280 9.21 -8.25 -6.36
CA GLU A 280 10.13 -8.77 -5.35
C GLU A 280 10.05 -10.32 -5.18
N GLY A 281 9.14 -10.98 -5.91
CA GLY A 281 9.03 -12.44 -6.07
C GLY A 281 9.51 -13.01 -7.42
N TRP A 282 10.25 -12.26 -8.25
CA TRP A 282 10.68 -12.73 -9.56
C TRP A 282 11.66 -13.95 -9.48
N PRO A 283 11.46 -15.01 -10.30
CA PRO A 283 12.35 -16.17 -10.34
C PRO A 283 13.70 -15.77 -10.96
N GLY A 284 14.61 -15.39 -10.06
CA GLY A 284 15.92 -14.80 -10.32
C GLY A 284 16.55 -14.23 -9.03
N GLY A 285 15.74 -14.00 -7.99
CA GLY A 285 16.16 -13.51 -6.67
C GLY A 285 16.73 -14.54 -5.69
N ALA A 286 17.23 -15.69 -6.15
CA ALA A 286 17.86 -16.69 -5.26
C ALA A 286 19.29 -16.30 -4.82
N ALA A 287 19.84 -15.18 -5.32
CA ALA A 287 21.24 -14.83 -5.10
C ALA A 287 21.49 -13.72 -4.07
N ASP A 288 20.47 -13.09 -3.48
CA ASP A 288 20.72 -12.15 -2.38
C ASP A 288 19.52 -11.95 -1.47
N SER A 289 19.25 -12.95 -0.63
CA SER A 289 18.30 -12.85 0.49
C SER A 289 18.87 -12.08 1.69
N SER A 290 20.08 -11.49 1.57
CA SER A 290 20.77 -10.80 2.66
C SER A 290 20.48 -9.29 2.72
N LEU A 291 19.75 -8.75 1.74
CA LEU A 291 19.36 -7.33 1.65
C LEU A 291 17.85 -7.08 1.79
N ARG A 292 17.06 -8.09 2.19
CA ARG A 292 15.66 -7.90 2.58
C ARG A 292 15.63 -7.13 3.90
N ASP A 293 15.27 -5.87 3.84
CA ASP A 293 14.79 -5.14 5.03
C ASP A 293 13.30 -5.51 5.23
N ASP A 294 13.04 -6.81 5.49
CA ASP A 294 11.69 -7.39 5.72
C ASP A 294 10.93 -6.60 6.80
N ASP A 295 11.67 -5.98 7.71
CA ASP A 295 11.19 -5.08 8.75
C ASP A 295 10.52 -3.81 8.22
N THR A 296 11.05 -3.19 7.15
CA THR A 296 10.50 -1.93 6.62
C THR A 296 9.18 -2.16 5.90
N VAL A 297 9.07 -3.21 5.07
CA VAL A 297 7.81 -3.57 4.39
C VAL A 297 6.74 -3.95 5.42
N GLN A 298 7.11 -4.70 6.46
CA GLN A 298 6.18 -5.05 7.54
C GLN A 298 5.75 -3.82 8.36
N ARG A 299 6.64 -2.86 8.63
CA ARG A 299 6.28 -1.61 9.32
C ARG A 299 5.30 -0.76 8.51
N VAL A 300 5.53 -0.61 7.22
CA VAL A 300 4.62 0.13 6.32
C VAL A 300 3.28 -0.58 6.20
N SER A 301 3.30 -1.90 5.94
CA SER A 301 2.10 -2.74 5.86
C SER A 301 1.28 -2.66 7.15
N ARG A 302 1.94 -2.76 8.32
CA ARG A 302 1.30 -2.56 9.62
C ARG A 302 0.67 -1.18 9.73
N GLY A 303 1.39 -0.12 9.37
CA GLY A 303 0.88 1.25 9.42
C GLY A 303 -0.40 1.43 8.61
N VAL A 304 -0.39 0.94 7.36
CA VAL A 304 -1.56 0.97 6.46
C VAL A 304 -2.72 0.15 7.03
N MET A 305 -2.48 -1.08 7.49
CA MET A 305 -3.51 -1.95 8.06
C MET A 305 -4.08 -1.38 9.37
N THR A 306 -3.25 -0.74 10.20
CA THR A 306 -3.69 -0.09 11.44
C THR A 306 -4.60 1.10 11.13
N ILE A 307 -4.22 1.94 10.18
CA ILE A 307 -5.04 3.09 9.76
C ILE A 307 -6.36 2.58 9.16
N GLY A 308 -6.30 1.63 8.22
CA GLY A 308 -7.48 1.05 7.61
C GLY A 308 -8.42 0.41 8.63
N GLY A 309 -7.88 -0.42 9.53
CA GLY A 309 -8.64 -1.06 10.61
C GLY A 309 -9.32 -0.05 11.53
N ARG A 310 -8.62 1.04 11.89
CA ARG A 310 -9.21 2.14 12.68
C ARG A 310 -10.33 2.87 11.95
N ILE A 311 -10.20 3.10 10.64
CA ILE A 311 -11.25 3.72 9.83
C ILE A 311 -12.49 2.82 9.77
N PHE A 312 -12.31 1.52 9.52
CA PHE A 312 -13.42 0.56 9.49
C PHE A 312 -14.10 0.45 10.85
N LEU A 313 -13.34 0.33 11.94
CA LEU A 313 -13.90 0.32 13.29
C LEU A 313 -14.61 1.64 13.61
N TRP A 314 -14.02 2.79 13.31
CA TRP A 314 -14.66 4.10 13.55
C TRP A 314 -15.99 4.26 12.80
N ARG A 315 -16.11 3.69 11.60
CA ARG A 315 -17.32 3.74 10.79
C ARG A 315 -18.38 2.76 11.25
N GLU A 316 -17.99 1.51 11.50
CA GLU A 316 -18.92 0.37 11.68
C GLU A 316 -19.12 -0.02 13.16
N SER A 317 -18.27 0.46 14.08
CA SER A 317 -18.39 0.20 15.52
C SER A 317 -18.64 1.49 16.32
N SER A 318 -19.57 1.43 17.26
CA SER A 318 -19.84 2.49 18.24
C SER A 318 -18.87 2.43 19.42
N SER A 319 -18.41 1.22 19.78
CA SER A 319 -17.41 1.02 20.82
C SER A 319 -16.59 -0.25 20.58
N LEU A 320 -15.33 -0.23 21.04
CA LEU A 320 -14.45 -1.39 21.11
C LEU A 320 -13.87 -1.47 22.52
N ARG A 321 -14.29 -2.48 23.29
CA ARG A 321 -13.72 -2.82 24.60
C ARG A 321 -12.81 -4.03 24.46
N VAL A 322 -11.65 -3.96 25.12
CA VAL A 322 -10.67 -5.04 25.10
C VAL A 322 -10.22 -5.35 26.51
N ASP A 323 -10.39 -6.60 26.93
CA ASP A 323 -9.97 -7.11 28.24
C ASP A 323 -8.96 -8.27 28.06
N GLY A 324 -7.97 -8.38 28.97
CA GLY A 324 -7.06 -9.53 29.02
C GLY A 324 -5.82 -9.48 28.11
N LEU A 325 -5.48 -8.33 27.52
CA LEU A 325 -4.31 -8.20 26.62
C LEU A 325 -2.98 -8.57 27.29
N GLU A 326 -2.89 -8.46 28.61
CA GLU A 326 -1.76 -8.87 29.43
C GLU A 326 -1.42 -10.36 29.31
N HIS A 327 -2.38 -11.20 28.90
CA HIS A 327 -2.14 -12.62 28.63
C HIS A 327 -1.31 -12.87 27.37
N ILE A 328 -1.13 -11.87 26.50
CA ILE A 328 -0.37 -11.99 25.25
C ILE A 328 1.10 -11.64 25.50
N PRO A 329 2.03 -12.59 25.31
CA PRO A 329 3.46 -12.31 25.44
C PRO A 329 3.92 -11.17 24.51
N GLY A 330 4.73 -10.27 25.06
CA GLY A 330 5.34 -9.17 24.31
C GLY A 330 6.36 -9.62 23.26
N GLU A 331 6.92 -10.82 23.41
CA GLU A 331 7.89 -11.44 22.49
C GLU A 331 7.64 -12.95 22.36
N GLY A 332 8.29 -13.59 21.39
CA GLY A 332 8.18 -15.03 21.17
C GLY A 332 6.93 -15.47 20.40
N PRO A 333 6.84 -16.74 19.97
CA PRO A 333 5.73 -17.21 19.16
C PRO A 333 4.43 -17.31 19.95
N VAL A 334 3.30 -17.02 19.29
CA VAL A 334 1.95 -17.16 19.88
C VAL A 334 0.98 -17.61 18.79
N ILE A 335 0.05 -18.50 19.13
CA ILE A 335 -1.14 -18.76 18.30
C ILE A 335 -2.37 -18.20 19.03
N LEU A 336 -3.03 -17.22 18.42
CA LEU A 336 -4.34 -16.74 18.86
C LEU A 336 -5.41 -17.66 18.25
N VAL A 337 -6.25 -18.22 19.11
CA VAL A 337 -7.35 -19.12 18.75
C VAL A 337 -8.64 -18.36 18.99
N ALA A 338 -9.19 -17.76 17.93
CA ALA A 338 -10.25 -16.77 18.06
C ALA A 338 -11.61 -17.30 17.56
N ARG A 339 -12.69 -16.88 18.24
CA ARG A 339 -14.06 -16.96 17.70
C ARG A 339 -14.14 -16.19 16.38
N HIS A 340 -14.89 -16.69 15.42
CA HIS A 340 -15.18 -15.95 14.19
C HIS A 340 -16.64 -15.50 14.16
N TYR A 341 -16.87 -14.21 14.43
CA TYR A 341 -18.18 -13.59 14.41
C TYR A 341 -18.37 -12.70 13.18
N HIS A 342 -17.46 -11.78 12.88
CA HIS A 342 -17.57 -10.89 11.73
C HIS A 342 -16.38 -11.06 10.79
N HIS A 343 -16.62 -11.23 9.50
CA HIS A 343 -15.60 -11.49 8.46
C HIS A 343 -14.45 -10.47 8.36
N LEU A 344 -14.58 -9.28 8.96
CA LEU A 344 -13.63 -8.17 8.83
C LEU A 344 -13.34 -7.54 10.20
N LEU A 345 -14.39 -7.21 10.97
CA LEU A 345 -14.23 -6.51 12.26
C LEU A 345 -13.47 -7.32 13.29
N ASP A 346 -13.57 -8.65 13.31
CA ASP A 346 -12.77 -9.52 14.20
C ASP A 346 -11.27 -9.30 13.98
N GLY A 347 -10.86 -9.33 12.70
CA GLY A 347 -9.47 -9.11 12.30
C GLY A 347 -9.00 -7.69 12.60
N CYS A 348 -9.84 -6.68 12.36
CA CYS A 348 -9.53 -5.28 12.67
C CYS A 348 -9.37 -5.06 14.17
N ALA A 349 -10.28 -5.59 15.00
CA ALA A 349 -10.24 -5.49 16.44
C ALA A 349 -8.94 -6.09 16.99
N ILE A 350 -8.59 -7.31 16.59
CA ILE A 350 -7.32 -7.93 17.02
C ILE A 350 -6.13 -7.08 16.51
N HIS A 351 -6.11 -6.69 15.24
CA HIS A 351 -4.97 -5.96 14.66
C HIS A 351 -4.66 -4.66 15.39
N VAL A 352 -5.70 -3.86 15.66
CA VAL A 352 -5.57 -2.51 16.23
C VAL A 352 -5.24 -2.58 17.73
N SER A 353 -5.67 -3.63 18.42
CA SER A 353 -5.47 -3.79 19.87
C SER A 353 -4.16 -4.46 20.24
N LEU A 354 -3.55 -5.25 19.33
CA LEU A 354 -2.32 -5.96 19.64
C LEU A 354 -1.08 -5.04 19.72
N PRO A 355 -0.18 -5.29 20.70
CA PRO A 355 1.05 -4.50 20.86
C PRO A 355 2.06 -4.77 19.72
N ARG A 356 1.97 -5.91 19.04
CA ARG A 356 2.88 -6.32 17.96
C ARG A 356 2.13 -6.93 16.77
N PRO A 357 2.74 -6.99 15.57
CA PRO A 357 2.06 -7.42 14.36
C PRO A 357 1.53 -8.86 14.47
N MET A 358 0.32 -9.09 13.93
CA MET A 358 -0.24 -10.42 13.75
C MET A 358 -0.30 -10.84 12.29
N HIS A 359 -0.27 -12.16 12.07
CA HIS A 359 -0.47 -12.79 10.78
C HIS A 359 -1.70 -13.68 10.84
N ALA A 360 -2.75 -13.34 10.10
CA ALA A 360 -3.97 -14.13 10.08
C ALA A 360 -3.88 -15.25 9.05
N VAL A 361 -4.44 -16.42 9.38
CA VAL A 361 -4.70 -17.46 8.37
C VAL A 361 -6.00 -17.10 7.64
N VAL A 362 -5.92 -16.88 6.33
CA VAL A 362 -7.03 -16.34 5.53
C VAL A 362 -7.53 -17.36 4.52
N ALA A 363 -8.84 -17.59 4.53
CA ALA A 363 -9.54 -18.34 3.50
C ALA A 363 -9.64 -17.49 2.22
N ILE A 364 -9.18 -18.00 1.06
CA ILE A 364 -9.18 -17.26 -0.22
C ILE A 364 -10.30 -17.67 -1.18
N ASP A 365 -11.12 -18.63 -0.79
CA ASP A 365 -12.09 -19.30 -1.65
C ASP A 365 -13.37 -18.49 -1.92
N TRP A 366 -13.56 -17.35 -1.26
CA TRP A 366 -14.65 -16.41 -1.52
C TRP A 366 -14.35 -15.43 -2.69
N ALA A 367 -13.09 -15.37 -3.17
CA ALA A 367 -12.72 -14.49 -4.27
C ALA A 367 -13.08 -15.11 -5.64
N GLU A 368 -14.32 -14.91 -6.08
CA GLU A 368 -14.90 -15.55 -7.27
C GLU A 368 -14.28 -15.08 -8.60
N SER A 369 -13.77 -13.85 -8.67
CA SER A 369 -13.16 -13.32 -9.90
C SER A 369 -11.63 -13.52 -9.92
N GLY A 370 -11.08 -13.90 -11.07
CA GLY A 370 -9.64 -14.15 -11.22
C GLY A 370 -8.75 -12.93 -10.86
N ARG A 371 -9.25 -11.70 -11.07
CA ARG A 371 -8.55 -10.46 -10.69
C ARG A 371 -8.61 -10.17 -9.18
N GLN A 372 -9.76 -10.38 -8.55
CA GLN A 372 -9.94 -10.21 -7.10
C GLN A 372 -9.13 -11.26 -6.32
N SER A 373 -9.13 -12.50 -6.80
CA SER A 373 -8.33 -13.58 -6.20
C SER A 373 -6.83 -13.28 -6.29
N GLN A 374 -6.35 -12.77 -7.43
CA GLN A 374 -4.94 -12.34 -7.56
C GLN A 374 -4.60 -11.19 -6.61
N LEU A 375 -5.44 -10.15 -6.54
CA LEU A 375 -5.23 -9.01 -5.65
C LEU A 375 -5.18 -9.44 -4.17
N MET A 376 -6.13 -10.28 -3.74
CA MET A 376 -6.20 -10.78 -2.37
C MET A 376 -5.00 -11.66 -2.02
N GLN A 377 -4.60 -12.55 -2.94
CA GLN A 377 -3.42 -13.39 -2.75
C GLN A 377 -2.15 -12.54 -2.62
N THR A 378 -2.02 -11.48 -3.41
CA THR A 378 -0.90 -10.55 -3.27
C THR A 378 -0.93 -9.83 -1.94
N ALA A 379 -2.08 -9.28 -1.52
CA ALA A 379 -2.23 -8.62 -0.22
C ALA A 379 -1.87 -9.55 0.95
N CYS A 380 -2.32 -10.81 0.92
CA CYS A 380 -1.98 -11.81 1.92
C CYS A 380 -0.48 -12.11 1.93
N ARG A 381 0.15 -12.28 0.76
CA ARG A 381 1.62 -12.48 0.67
C ARG A 381 2.40 -11.30 1.24
N MET A 382 1.96 -10.07 0.97
CA MET A 382 2.56 -8.85 1.51
C MET A 382 2.50 -8.79 3.04
N ALA A 383 1.35 -9.16 3.59
CA ALA A 383 1.15 -9.23 5.04
C ALA A 383 1.78 -10.50 5.66
N ARG A 384 2.35 -11.39 4.84
CA ARG A 384 2.78 -12.74 5.22
C ARG A 384 1.67 -13.52 5.94
N TRP A 385 0.45 -13.43 5.41
CA TRP A 385 -0.73 -14.12 5.91
C TRP A 385 -0.87 -15.46 5.19
N PRO A 386 -0.76 -16.60 5.91
CA PRO A 386 -0.94 -17.91 5.29
C PRO A 386 -2.34 -18.05 4.69
N MET A 387 -2.42 -18.58 3.47
CA MET A 387 -3.69 -18.67 2.72
C MET A 387 -4.19 -20.10 2.65
N VAL A 388 -5.46 -20.32 2.98
CA VAL A 388 -6.09 -21.65 2.93
C VAL A 388 -7.28 -21.65 1.97
N VAL A 389 -7.59 -22.83 1.43
CA VAL A 389 -8.81 -23.06 0.65
C VAL A 389 -9.70 -23.98 1.46
N ARG A 390 -10.93 -23.55 1.75
CA ARG A 390 -11.87 -24.35 2.54
C ARG A 390 -12.33 -25.60 1.76
N PRO A 391 -12.48 -26.77 2.41
CA PRO A 391 -12.78 -28.04 1.74
C PRO A 391 -14.06 -28.01 0.90
N ASP A 392 -15.09 -27.33 1.41
CA ASP A 392 -16.44 -27.31 0.83
C ASP A 392 -16.67 -26.16 -0.15
N SER A 393 -15.63 -25.39 -0.46
CA SER A 393 -15.76 -24.28 -1.39
C SER A 393 -16.02 -24.79 -2.81
N THR A 394 -17.07 -24.29 -3.46
CA THR A 394 -17.36 -24.50 -4.88
C THR A 394 -16.47 -23.66 -5.81
N GLY A 395 -15.29 -23.26 -5.32
CA GLY A 395 -14.41 -22.25 -5.91
C GLY A 395 -13.78 -22.68 -7.24
N GLY A 396 -14.45 -22.31 -8.32
CA GLY A 396 -13.95 -22.35 -9.70
C GLY A 396 -13.98 -23.76 -10.32
N LYS A 397 -14.67 -23.91 -11.45
CA LYS A 397 -14.83 -25.15 -12.24
C LYS A 397 -13.52 -25.83 -12.72
N ASN A 398 -12.33 -25.44 -12.22
CA ASN A 398 -11.01 -25.84 -12.70
C ASN A 398 -9.93 -26.11 -11.60
N GLN A 399 -10.22 -26.09 -10.29
CA GLN A 399 -9.19 -26.44 -9.28
C GLN A 399 -9.11 -27.94 -9.03
N THR A 400 -7.90 -28.51 -9.10
CA THR A 400 -7.66 -29.92 -8.81
C THR A 400 -7.41 -30.15 -7.31
N ASP A 401 -7.68 -31.36 -6.80
CA ASP A 401 -7.34 -31.73 -5.41
C ASP A 401 -5.83 -31.58 -5.11
N ALA A 402 -4.98 -31.75 -6.12
CA ALA A 402 -3.55 -31.55 -6.01
C ALA A 402 -3.17 -30.08 -5.73
N ASP A 403 -3.91 -29.12 -6.32
CA ASP A 403 -3.71 -27.69 -6.08
C ASP A 403 -4.14 -27.30 -4.67
N ARG A 404 -5.27 -27.85 -4.19
CA ARG A 404 -5.75 -27.65 -2.80
C ARG A 404 -4.72 -28.15 -1.78
N ILE A 405 -4.20 -29.36 -1.98
CA ILE A 405 -3.16 -29.95 -1.12
C ILE A 405 -1.89 -29.09 -1.14
N ARG A 406 -1.51 -28.54 -2.31
CA ARG A 406 -0.34 -27.66 -2.42
C ARG A 406 -0.52 -26.39 -1.59
N VAL A 407 -1.65 -25.70 -1.73
CA VAL A 407 -1.95 -24.46 -0.98
C VAL A 407 -1.96 -24.72 0.53
N LEU A 408 -2.61 -25.80 0.98
CA LEU A 408 -2.62 -26.18 2.39
C LEU A 408 -1.21 -26.47 2.93
N ARG A 409 -0.36 -27.17 2.16
CA ARG A 409 1.04 -27.43 2.54
C ARG A 409 1.87 -26.15 2.62
N GLU A 410 1.63 -25.20 1.73
CA GLU A 410 2.29 -23.89 1.75
C GLU A 410 1.86 -23.10 3.00
N ALA A 411 0.56 -23.00 3.27
CA ALA A 411 0.04 -22.33 4.46
C ALA A 411 0.56 -22.93 5.77
N PHE A 412 0.65 -24.27 5.82
CA PHE A 412 1.21 -24.99 6.96
C PHE A 412 2.69 -24.65 7.18
N ARG A 413 3.48 -24.64 6.10
CA ARG A 413 4.91 -24.29 6.14
C ARG A 413 5.12 -22.83 6.57
N ASP A 414 4.34 -21.92 6.01
CA ASP A 414 4.45 -20.48 6.29
C ASP A 414 4.07 -20.18 7.73
N SER A 415 3.02 -20.82 8.25
CA SER A 415 2.62 -20.76 9.65
C SER A 415 3.74 -21.18 10.60
N ILE A 416 4.39 -22.32 10.32
CA ILE A 416 5.54 -22.80 11.12
C ILE A 416 6.71 -21.82 11.04
N GLN A 417 6.98 -21.25 9.87
CA GLN A 417 8.05 -20.29 9.67
C GLN A 417 7.83 -19.01 10.47
N LEU A 418 6.59 -18.46 10.47
CA LEU A 418 6.21 -17.29 11.26
C LEU A 418 6.39 -17.54 12.77
N LEU A 419 5.96 -18.71 13.25
CA LEU A 419 6.16 -19.10 14.65
C LEU A 419 7.65 -19.31 14.97
N SER A 420 8.44 -19.83 14.04
CA SER A 420 9.90 -19.96 14.22
C SER A 420 10.59 -18.60 14.34
N GLU A 421 10.01 -17.55 13.77
CA GLU A 421 10.47 -16.16 13.88
C GLU A 421 9.90 -15.42 15.10
N GLY A 422 9.15 -16.12 15.97
CA GLY A 422 8.55 -15.53 17.17
C GLY A 422 7.38 -14.58 16.90
N ARG A 423 6.65 -14.77 15.79
CA ARG A 423 5.49 -13.93 15.41
C ARG A 423 4.18 -14.44 16.02
N ILE A 424 3.15 -13.58 15.99
CA ILE A 424 1.77 -13.94 16.36
C ILE A 424 1.05 -14.47 15.13
N LEU A 425 0.52 -15.69 15.23
CA LEU A 425 -0.36 -16.31 14.23
C LEU A 425 -1.80 -16.32 14.73
N THR A 426 -2.72 -15.71 14.00
CA THR A 426 -4.14 -15.67 14.35
C THR A 426 -4.91 -16.67 13.50
N ILE A 427 -5.64 -17.57 14.15
CA ILE A 427 -6.45 -18.59 13.51
C ILE A 427 -7.89 -18.49 14.02
N PHE A 428 -8.83 -18.60 13.09
CA PHE A 428 -10.26 -18.70 13.33
C PHE A 428 -10.68 -20.16 13.07
N PRO A 429 -10.66 -21.05 14.08
CA PRO A 429 -10.79 -22.49 13.85
C PRO A 429 -12.18 -22.93 13.35
N GLU A 430 -13.19 -22.06 13.51
CA GLU A 430 -14.54 -22.25 12.98
C GLU A 430 -14.60 -22.16 11.45
N GLY A 431 -13.63 -21.47 10.82
CA GLY A 431 -13.50 -21.30 9.38
C GLY A 431 -14.56 -20.41 8.69
N TYR A 432 -15.70 -20.15 9.34
CA TYR A 432 -16.79 -19.32 8.83
C TYR A 432 -17.25 -18.31 9.89
N PRO A 433 -17.28 -17.00 9.57
CA PRO A 433 -17.84 -15.99 10.46
C PRO A 433 -19.35 -16.10 10.53
N THR A 434 -19.96 -15.58 11.61
CA THR A 434 -21.41 -15.42 11.72
C THR A 434 -21.95 -14.43 10.67
N ILE A 435 -21.32 -13.26 10.55
CA ILE A 435 -21.66 -12.21 9.59
C ILE A 435 -20.67 -12.25 8.43
N ASP A 436 -21.10 -12.84 7.31
CA ASP A 436 -20.34 -12.99 6.07
C ASP A 436 -21.15 -12.52 4.84
N PRO A 437 -20.69 -11.51 4.08
CA PRO A 437 -21.30 -11.09 2.81
C PRO A 437 -21.36 -12.21 1.77
N HIS A 438 -20.50 -13.22 1.89
CA HIS A 438 -20.40 -14.36 0.98
C HIS A 438 -21.11 -15.62 1.49
N GLY A 439 -21.84 -15.50 2.61
CA GLY A 439 -22.61 -16.58 3.21
C GLY A 439 -21.86 -17.32 4.32
N SER A 440 -22.58 -17.62 5.39
CA SER A 440 -22.09 -18.40 6.54
C SER A 440 -22.75 -19.77 6.60
N LYS A 441 -22.06 -20.73 7.23
CA LYS A 441 -22.68 -22.00 7.66
C LYS A 441 -23.49 -21.88 8.95
N LYS A 442 -23.34 -20.77 9.67
CA LYS A 442 -24.06 -20.51 10.91
C LYS A 442 -25.48 -20.02 10.57
N THR A 443 -26.44 -20.59 11.27
CA THR A 443 -27.88 -20.34 11.17
C THR A 443 -28.39 -19.38 12.23
N SER A 444 -27.61 -19.15 13.30
CA SER A 444 -27.93 -18.17 14.35
C SER A 444 -26.68 -17.43 14.83
N ASN A 445 -26.89 -16.29 15.49
CA ASN A 445 -25.80 -15.44 15.98
C ASN A 445 -24.96 -16.09 17.09
N ASP A 446 -25.59 -16.98 17.87
CA ASP A 446 -24.96 -17.68 18.98
C ASP A 446 -24.38 -19.04 18.59
N GLU A 447 -24.51 -19.43 17.31
CA GLU A 447 -23.98 -20.70 16.83
C GLU A 447 -22.44 -20.70 16.82
N PHE A 448 -21.88 -21.79 17.32
CA PHE A 448 -20.45 -22.08 17.29
C PHE A 448 -20.21 -23.33 16.47
N LEU A 449 -19.41 -23.21 15.42
CA LEU A 449 -19.00 -24.36 14.64
C LEU A 449 -17.93 -25.16 15.40
N PRO A 450 -17.84 -26.49 15.19
CA PRO A 450 -16.74 -27.28 15.71
C PRO A 450 -15.39 -26.74 15.22
N PHE A 451 -14.41 -26.67 16.12
CA PHE A 451 -13.07 -26.19 15.77
C PHE A 451 -12.32 -27.24 14.96
N ASP A 452 -11.75 -26.83 13.83
CA ASP A 452 -10.81 -27.65 13.07
C ASP A 452 -9.49 -27.82 13.86
N THR A 453 -8.86 -29.00 13.78
CA THR A 453 -7.64 -29.33 14.51
C THR A 453 -6.35 -28.85 13.84
N GLY A 454 -6.43 -28.23 12.64
CA GLY A 454 -5.26 -27.77 11.88
C GLY A 454 -4.29 -26.88 12.68
N PHE A 455 -4.79 -26.04 13.59
CA PHE A 455 -3.94 -25.20 14.43
C PHE A 455 -3.11 -25.99 15.44
N LEU A 456 -3.62 -27.13 15.94
CA LEU A 456 -2.89 -28.03 16.85
C LEU A 456 -1.74 -28.71 16.11
N ALA A 457 -1.95 -29.10 14.85
CA ALA A 457 -0.91 -29.65 13.99
C ALA A 457 0.21 -28.61 13.71
N ILE A 458 -0.16 -27.36 13.45
CA ILE A 458 0.79 -26.24 13.28
C ILE A 458 1.58 -26.03 14.56
N ALA A 459 0.91 -25.93 15.70
CA ALA A 459 1.52 -25.72 17.01
C ALA A 459 2.55 -26.84 17.32
N ARG A 460 2.18 -28.10 17.15
CA ARG A 460 3.06 -29.26 17.40
C ARG A 460 4.25 -29.28 16.44
N ALA A 461 4.05 -28.92 15.18
CA ALA A 461 5.13 -28.85 14.21
C ALA A 461 6.10 -27.69 14.48
N ALA A 462 5.58 -26.54 14.92
CA ALA A 462 6.37 -25.40 15.35
C ALA A 462 7.18 -25.74 16.61
N GLN A 463 6.57 -26.33 17.64
CA GLN A 463 7.27 -26.80 18.85
C GLN A 463 8.43 -27.75 18.50
N ARG A 464 8.21 -28.73 17.61
CA ARG A 464 9.27 -29.65 17.18
C ARG A 464 10.42 -28.95 16.46
N ARG A 465 10.14 -27.87 15.72
CA ARG A 465 11.14 -27.15 14.94
C ARG A 465 11.94 -26.15 15.79
N THR A 466 11.29 -25.49 16.76
CA THR A 466 11.90 -24.44 17.57
C THR A 466 12.40 -24.94 18.92
N GLY A 467 11.87 -26.06 19.41
CA GLY A 467 12.07 -26.53 20.80
C GLY A 467 11.34 -25.68 21.84
N LEU A 468 10.55 -24.69 21.42
CA LEU A 468 9.82 -23.79 22.32
C LEU A 468 8.39 -24.29 22.51
N ASP A 469 7.85 -24.12 23.72
CA ASP A 469 6.43 -24.27 23.97
C ASP A 469 5.65 -23.11 23.34
N ILE A 470 4.74 -23.43 22.41
CA ILE A 470 3.93 -22.43 21.72
C ILE A 470 2.64 -22.21 22.52
N PRO A 471 2.42 -21.02 23.12
CA PRO A 471 1.17 -20.70 23.81
C PRO A 471 0.01 -20.60 22.81
N LEU A 472 -1.08 -21.28 23.14
CA LEU A 472 -2.37 -21.18 22.48
C LEU A 472 -3.26 -20.26 23.32
N ILE A 473 -3.58 -19.07 22.82
CA ILE A 473 -4.32 -18.06 23.58
C ILE A 473 -5.77 -18.01 23.06
N PRO A 474 -6.77 -18.37 23.87
CA PRO A 474 -8.16 -18.28 23.48
C PRO A 474 -8.62 -16.82 23.43
N VAL A 475 -9.30 -16.43 22.35
CA VAL A 475 -9.86 -15.09 22.15
C VAL A 475 -11.35 -15.19 21.87
N GLY A 476 -12.15 -14.56 22.73
CA GLY A 476 -13.60 -14.49 22.58
C GLY A 476 -14.06 -13.14 22.06
N PHE A 477 -15.19 -13.18 21.34
CA PHE A 477 -15.87 -11.99 20.84
C PHE A 477 -17.34 -11.99 21.24
N ASP A 478 -17.80 -10.82 21.66
CA ASP A 478 -19.18 -10.52 22.00
C ASP A 478 -19.58 -9.25 21.24
N TYR A 479 -20.69 -9.34 20.50
CA TYR A 479 -21.18 -8.31 19.60
C TYR A 479 -22.61 -7.94 19.98
N ALA A 480 -22.84 -6.66 20.21
CA ALA A 480 -24.17 -6.10 20.38
C ALA A 480 -24.43 -5.02 19.32
N GLU A 481 -25.66 -4.93 18.84
CA GLU A 481 -26.05 -3.87 17.91
C GLU A 481 -26.50 -2.63 18.69
N SER A 482 -25.88 -1.49 18.41
CA SER A 482 -26.25 -0.21 19.03
C SER A 482 -27.53 0.36 18.39
N ALA A 483 -28.17 1.31 19.07
CA ALA A 483 -29.36 2.00 18.57
C ALA A 483 -29.18 2.74 17.22
N LYS A 484 -27.93 2.92 16.76
CA LYS A 484 -27.58 3.58 15.49
C LYS A 484 -27.21 2.59 14.38
N GLY A 485 -27.35 1.28 14.60
CA GLY A 485 -26.96 0.25 13.64
C GLY A 485 -25.45 0.03 13.52
N GLN A 486 -24.67 0.49 14.49
CA GLN A 486 -23.23 0.21 14.63
C GLN A 486 -23.00 -0.89 15.66
N TRP A 487 -21.85 -1.57 15.62
CA TRP A 487 -21.51 -2.64 16.56
C TRP A 487 -20.84 -2.13 17.84
N ASP A 488 -21.31 -2.60 18.98
CA ASP A 488 -20.57 -2.58 20.24
C ASP A 488 -19.80 -3.90 20.37
N ILE A 489 -18.47 -3.81 20.29
CA ILE A 489 -17.57 -4.97 20.20
C ILE A 489 -16.84 -5.14 21.54
N THR A 490 -16.95 -6.30 22.15
CA THR A 490 -16.10 -6.68 23.30
C THR A 490 -15.21 -7.86 22.92
N MET A 491 -13.90 -7.62 22.95
CA MET A 491 -12.87 -8.64 22.73
C MET A 491 -12.24 -9.04 24.07
N ARG A 492 -12.29 -10.34 24.42
CA ARG A 492 -11.73 -10.86 25.67
C ARG A 492 -10.64 -11.89 25.37
N VAL A 493 -9.46 -11.69 25.95
CA VAL A 493 -8.30 -12.55 25.76
C VAL A 493 -8.03 -13.35 27.04
N GLY A 494 -8.06 -14.68 26.93
CA GLY A 494 -7.87 -15.58 28.07
C GLY A 494 -6.41 -15.99 28.32
N ALA A 495 -6.20 -16.74 29.40
CA ALA A 495 -4.89 -17.25 29.78
C ALA A 495 -4.32 -18.25 28.73
N PRO A 496 -2.99 -18.30 28.55
CA PRO A 496 -2.36 -19.20 27.58
C PRO A 496 -2.49 -20.67 27.99
N VAL A 497 -2.80 -21.50 27.00
CA VAL A 497 -2.87 -22.96 27.11
C VAL A 497 -1.70 -23.59 26.35
N TYR A 498 -1.15 -24.68 26.86
CA TYR A 498 0.04 -25.34 26.28
C TYR A 498 -0.24 -26.80 25.94
N LEU A 499 0.31 -27.25 24.80
CA LEU A 499 0.17 -28.64 24.33
C LEU A 499 0.64 -29.67 25.38
N ARG A 500 1.70 -29.37 26.14
CA ARG A 500 2.26 -30.29 27.15
C ARG A 500 1.39 -30.47 28.40
N THR A 501 0.39 -29.63 28.61
CA THR A 501 -0.46 -29.65 29.82
C THR A 501 -1.51 -30.76 29.75
N TYR A 502 -1.80 -31.30 28.56
CA TYR A 502 -2.88 -32.25 28.32
C TYR A 502 -2.33 -33.61 27.91
N SER A 503 -3.01 -34.67 28.35
CA SER A 503 -2.67 -36.07 28.02
C SER A 503 -2.95 -36.42 26.57
N ASP A 504 -3.96 -35.79 25.97
CA ASP A 504 -4.38 -36.02 24.59
C ASP A 504 -4.90 -34.74 23.93
N GLU A 505 -4.99 -34.78 22.60
CA GLU A 505 -5.38 -33.65 21.77
C GLU A 505 -6.87 -33.30 21.87
N ALA A 506 -7.71 -34.30 22.18
CA ALA A 506 -9.15 -34.11 22.31
C ALA A 506 -9.49 -33.32 23.59
N ALA A 507 -8.80 -33.61 24.69
CA ALA A 507 -8.93 -32.86 25.95
C ALA A 507 -8.51 -31.39 25.78
N LEU A 508 -7.39 -31.14 25.07
CA LEU A 508 -6.95 -29.78 24.76
C LEU A 508 -7.95 -29.05 23.86
N LEU A 509 -8.43 -29.71 22.79
CA LEU A 509 -9.41 -29.12 21.88
C LEU A 509 -10.72 -28.77 22.62
N ALA A 510 -11.19 -29.65 23.50
CA ALA A 510 -12.38 -29.42 24.31
C ALA A 510 -12.19 -28.23 25.25
N ASP A 511 -11.06 -28.16 25.96
CA ASP A 511 -10.76 -27.07 26.90
C ASP A 511 -10.65 -25.72 26.17
N ILE A 512 -9.85 -25.62 25.11
CA ILE A 512 -9.69 -24.35 24.39
C ILE A 512 -10.99 -23.88 23.73
N THR A 513 -11.81 -24.82 23.23
CA THR A 513 -13.14 -24.51 22.69
C THR A 513 -14.05 -23.98 23.79
N SER A 514 -14.05 -24.61 24.97
CA SER A 514 -14.81 -24.16 26.14
C SER A 514 -14.40 -22.75 26.56
N ARG A 515 -13.10 -22.47 26.66
CA ARG A 515 -12.57 -21.15 27.02
C ARG A 515 -12.99 -20.07 26.02
N VAL A 516 -12.87 -20.31 24.72
CA VAL A 516 -13.30 -19.35 23.69
C VAL A 516 -14.81 -19.08 23.80
N ARG A 517 -15.64 -20.10 24.04
CA ARG A 517 -17.08 -19.94 24.24
C ARG A 517 -17.38 -19.09 25.48
N THR A 518 -16.76 -19.40 26.62
CA THR A 518 -16.92 -18.67 27.87
C THR A 518 -16.56 -17.18 27.69
N LEU A 519 -15.38 -16.89 27.13
CA LEU A 519 -14.92 -15.52 26.83
C LEU A 519 -15.87 -14.76 25.89
N SER A 520 -16.49 -15.47 24.95
CA SER A 520 -17.42 -14.89 23.98
C SER A 520 -18.83 -14.66 24.54
N SER A 521 -19.19 -15.33 25.63
CA SER A 521 -20.48 -15.16 26.32
C SER A 521 -20.44 -14.15 27.47
N GLY A 522 -19.24 -13.70 27.86
CA GLY A 522 -19.07 -12.76 28.98
C GLY A 522 -19.28 -13.39 30.38
N ILE A 523 -19.41 -14.71 30.47
CA ILE A 523 -19.46 -15.45 31.72
C ILE A 523 -18.01 -15.58 32.23
N GLU A 524 -17.69 -15.06 33.42
CA GLU A 524 -16.35 -15.22 34.04
C GLU A 524 -16.06 -16.70 34.32
N GLU A 525 -14.80 -17.14 34.11
CA GLU A 525 -14.35 -18.47 34.56
C GLU A 525 -14.53 -18.59 36.08
N PRO A 526 -15.13 -19.67 36.61
CA PRO A 526 -15.00 -19.95 38.03
C PRO A 526 -13.53 -20.24 38.31
N VAL A 527 -12.92 -19.44 39.19
CA VAL A 527 -11.58 -19.69 39.73
C VAL A 527 -11.56 -21.11 40.31
N HIS A 528 -10.93 -22.06 39.62
CA HIS A 528 -10.67 -23.37 40.18
C HIS A 528 -9.64 -23.19 41.30
N GLY A 529 -10.14 -23.22 42.53
CA GLY A 529 -9.36 -23.11 43.75
C GLY A 529 -8.42 -24.29 43.98
N ASP A 530 -7.40 -24.00 44.79
CA ASP A 530 -6.54 -24.95 45.49
C ASP A 530 -7.29 -26.23 45.89
N ALA A 531 -7.00 -27.31 45.17
CA ALA A 531 -7.34 -28.68 45.58
C ALA A 531 -6.06 -29.50 45.69
N ALA A 532 -5.20 -29.14 46.65
CA ALA A 532 -4.16 -30.04 47.16
C ALA A 532 -3.74 -29.62 48.58
N ARG A 533 -4.56 -29.93 49.59
CA ARG A 533 -4.13 -30.24 50.97
C ARG A 533 -5.34 -30.62 51.84
N VAL A 534 -5.66 -31.90 51.86
CA VAL A 534 -6.39 -32.53 52.97
C VAL A 534 -5.71 -33.86 53.28
N THR A 535 -4.99 -33.84 54.41
CA THR A 535 -4.74 -34.91 55.39
C THR A 535 -4.08 -36.22 54.95
N GLU A 536 -2.83 -36.41 55.37
CA GLU A 536 -2.39 -37.67 55.95
C GLU A 536 -2.51 -37.55 57.48
N THR A 537 -3.26 -38.46 58.09
CA THR A 537 -3.33 -38.71 59.53
C THR A 537 -2.41 -39.87 59.88
N SER A 538 -1.44 -39.63 60.76
CA SER A 538 -1.01 -40.52 61.87
C SER A 538 0.00 -39.80 62.76
#